data_AF-A0A7V8QHH5-F1
#
_entry.id   AF-A0A7V8QHH5-F1
#
_cell.length_a   1.000
_cell.length_b   1.000
_cell.length_c   1.000
_cell.angle_alpha   90.00
_cell.angle_beta   90.00
_cell.angle_gamma   90.00
#
_symmetry.space_group_name_H-M   'P 1'
#
loop_
_entity.id
_entity.type
_entity.pdbx_description
1 polymer ?
#
loop_
_entity_poly.entity_id
_entity_poly.type
_entity_poly.pdbx_seq_one_letter_code
_entity_poly.pdbx_strand_id
1 'polypeptide(L)'
;MIPKSGTSSRGKEYTSGHFNGEALGFSLLLITAFALVFVIGILLLYMTIFWAPISRDQELWAQFGDFFGGTVNPVLTFLTLVALMITISIQSKELSHTTDEMRDARIAQQQQLQELQAQREAQNTREKRSLTIDMLDRWTSAQMRAHRTTAWDYLYARLLSYESSHRATVNLDVFRREEKKTFEHFAEVCHFFSDVNKLLDEDLIDHQLFQTLFRDSVYPWFRLFEDINVGDVPSAGQPAQREYEERVKRWYETKVFSLKKHFKVDPLDLSQTRT
;
A
#
# COMPACT_ATOMS: atom_id res chain seq x y z
N MET A 1 -26.87 0.99 -10.13
CA MET A 1 -26.85 1.12 -11.60
C MET A 1 -25.59 1.89 -11.98
N ILE A 2 -24.59 1.20 -12.50
CA ILE A 2 -23.33 1.79 -13.00
C ILE A 2 -23.30 1.45 -14.49
N PRO A 3 -23.04 2.41 -15.40
CA PRO A 3 -23.12 2.16 -16.83
C PRO A 3 -21.95 1.27 -17.27
N LYS A 4 -22.26 0.20 -18.02
CA LYS A 4 -21.28 -0.59 -18.76
C LYS A 4 -20.75 0.26 -19.91
N SER A 5 -19.55 0.82 -19.78
CA SER A 5 -18.79 1.32 -20.92
C SER A 5 -18.14 0.13 -21.62
N GLY A 6 -18.90 -0.47 -22.54
CA GLY A 6 -18.35 -1.34 -23.57
C GLY A 6 -17.52 -0.51 -24.54
N THR A 7 -16.22 -0.37 -24.28
CA THR A 7 -15.25 -0.03 -25.32
C THR A 7 -14.73 -1.33 -25.88
N SER A 8 -15.36 -1.77 -26.97
CA SER A 8 -14.79 -2.72 -27.91
C SER A 8 -13.49 -2.12 -28.45
N SER A 9 -12.37 -2.39 -27.78
CA SER A 9 -11.08 -2.34 -28.45
C SER A 9 -11.06 -3.53 -29.39
N ARG A 10 -11.46 -3.25 -30.62
CA ARG A 10 -11.19 -4.09 -31.79
C ARG A 10 -9.67 -4.22 -31.86
N GLY A 11 -9.14 -5.20 -31.13
CA GLY A 11 -7.77 -5.62 -31.22
C GLY A 11 -7.53 -5.85 -32.69
N LYS A 12 -6.63 -5.06 -33.27
CA LYS A 12 -6.10 -5.36 -34.58
C LYS A 12 -5.64 -6.81 -34.47
N GLU A 13 -6.23 -7.70 -35.26
CA GLU A 13 -5.61 -8.97 -35.58
C GLU A 13 -4.25 -8.59 -36.18
N TYR A 14 -3.26 -8.49 -35.31
CA TYR A 14 -1.89 -8.75 -35.69
C TYR A 14 -1.98 -10.18 -36.17
N THR A 15 -2.00 -10.34 -37.49
CA THR A 15 -1.67 -11.61 -38.12
C THR A 15 -0.34 -12.00 -37.50
N SER A 16 -0.41 -12.83 -36.46
CA SER A 16 0.72 -13.52 -35.91
C SER A 16 1.26 -14.27 -37.11
N GLY A 17 2.29 -13.71 -37.74
CA GLY A 17 3.20 -14.49 -38.54
C GLY A 17 3.78 -15.47 -37.55
N HIS A 18 3.06 -16.57 -37.30
CA HIS A 18 3.45 -17.65 -36.42
C HIS A 18 4.82 -18.04 -36.92
N PHE A 19 5.81 -17.65 -36.13
CA PHE A 19 7.19 -17.81 -36.50
C PHE A 19 7.50 -19.28 -36.28
N ASN A 20 7.38 -20.04 -37.36
CA ASN A 20 7.74 -21.44 -37.33
C ASN A 20 9.27 -21.48 -37.30
N GLY A 21 9.88 -21.80 -36.16
CA GLY A 21 11.31 -22.14 -36.11
C GLY A 21 11.66 -23.23 -37.14
N GLU A 22 10.67 -24.05 -37.51
CA GLU A 22 10.71 -24.97 -38.64
C GLU A 22 10.90 -24.28 -40.00
N ALA A 23 10.28 -23.12 -40.26
CA ALA A 23 10.46 -22.38 -41.50
C ALA A 23 11.83 -21.72 -41.61
N LEU A 24 12.44 -21.31 -40.49
CA LEU A 24 13.81 -20.81 -40.47
C LEU A 24 14.80 -21.96 -40.69
N GLY A 25 14.62 -23.08 -39.99
CA GLY A 25 15.38 -24.31 -40.23
C GLY A 25 15.25 -24.79 -41.68
N PHE A 26 14.05 -24.74 -42.24
CA PHE A 26 13.78 -25.09 -43.63
C PHE A 26 14.45 -24.12 -44.62
N SER A 27 14.38 -22.82 -44.38
CA SER A 27 15.02 -21.81 -45.23
C SER A 27 16.55 -21.94 -45.23
N LEU A 28 17.15 -22.16 -44.06
CA LEU A 28 18.58 -22.43 -43.94
C LEU A 28 18.96 -23.74 -44.62
N LEU A 29 18.17 -24.80 -44.44
CA LEU A 29 18.38 -26.11 -45.09
C LEU A 29 18.33 -25.98 -46.61
N LEU A 30 17.39 -25.21 -47.17
CA LEU A 30 17.31 -24.93 -48.60
C LEU A 30 18.54 -24.18 -49.12
N ILE A 31 19.02 -23.17 -48.39
CA ILE A 31 20.24 -22.43 -48.74
C ILE A 31 21.46 -23.36 -48.72
N THR A 32 21.58 -24.21 -47.71
CA THR A 32 22.68 -25.19 -47.60
C THR A 32 22.60 -26.24 -48.71
N ALA A 33 21.41 -26.76 -49.02
CA ALA A 33 21.21 -27.72 -50.11
C ALA A 33 21.54 -27.10 -51.47
N PHE A 34 21.12 -25.86 -51.71
CA PHE A 34 21.46 -25.12 -52.92
C PHE A 34 22.98 -24.90 -53.05
N ALA A 35 23.65 -24.49 -51.97
CA ALA A 35 25.10 -24.35 -51.95
C ALA A 35 25.81 -25.65 -52.30
N LEU A 36 25.36 -26.78 -51.74
CA LEU A 36 25.92 -28.11 -52.01
C LEU A 36 25.73 -28.52 -53.48
N VAL A 37 24.52 -28.34 -54.03
CA VAL A 37 24.22 -28.64 -55.43
C VAL A 37 25.05 -27.78 -56.37
N PHE A 38 25.21 -26.48 -56.06
CA PHE A 38 26.03 -25.56 -56.85
C PHE A 38 27.50 -25.98 -56.87
N VAL A 39 28.07 -26.34 -55.71
CA VAL A 39 29.44 -26.84 -55.59
C VAL A 39 29.64 -28.14 -56.38
N ILE A 40 28.73 -29.11 -56.22
CA ILE A 40 28.76 -30.38 -56.96
C ILE A 40 28.63 -30.12 -58.47
N GLY A 41 27.79 -29.18 -58.88
CA GLY A 41 27.61 -28.79 -60.27
C GLY A 41 28.89 -28.24 -60.90
N ILE A 42 29.63 -27.38 -60.20
CA ILE A 42 30.93 -26.88 -60.66
C ILE A 42 31.95 -28.03 -60.76
N LEU A 43 32.00 -28.94 -59.77
CA LEU A 43 32.89 -30.10 -59.81
C LEU A 43 32.59 -31.03 -60.99
N LEU A 44 31.32 -31.34 -61.24
CA LEU A 44 30.89 -32.18 -62.36
C LEU A 44 31.20 -31.50 -63.70
N LEU A 45 30.90 -30.21 -63.84
CA LEU A 45 31.21 -29.45 -65.05
C LEU A 45 32.71 -29.48 -65.35
N TYR A 46 33.54 -29.23 -64.33
CA TYR A 46 34.99 -29.32 -64.46
C TYR A 46 35.46 -30.71 -64.92
N MET A 47 34.93 -31.78 -64.32
CA MET A 47 35.26 -33.17 -64.69
C MET A 47 34.83 -33.53 -66.12
N THR A 48 33.71 -32.98 -66.62
CA THR A 48 33.24 -33.23 -67.99
C THR A 48 34.06 -32.50 -69.05
N ILE A 49 34.59 -31.32 -68.74
CA ILE A 49 35.37 -30.51 -69.69
C ILE A 49 36.84 -30.93 -69.71
N PHE A 50 37.41 -31.32 -68.56
CA PHE A 50 38.84 -31.57 -68.37
C PHE A 50 39.17 -33.03 -68.02
N TRP A 51 38.47 -34.01 -68.62
CA TRP A 51 38.66 -35.43 -68.34
C TRP A 51 40.12 -35.87 -68.53
N ALA A 52 40.84 -36.14 -67.43
CA ALA A 52 42.24 -36.53 -67.41
C ALA A 52 42.53 -37.57 -66.31
N PRO A 53 43.53 -38.46 -66.47
CA PRO A 53 43.99 -39.33 -65.38
C PRO A 53 44.52 -38.51 -64.20
N ILE A 54 44.35 -39.02 -62.97
CA ILE A 54 44.82 -38.36 -61.73
C ILE A 54 46.29 -37.97 -61.87
N SER A 55 46.54 -36.66 -61.98
CA SER A 55 47.90 -36.13 -62.11
C SER A 55 48.66 -36.26 -60.80
N ARG A 56 49.93 -36.65 -60.86
CA ARG A 56 50.87 -36.60 -59.72
C ARG A 56 51.55 -35.23 -59.58
N ASP A 57 51.28 -34.32 -60.52
CA ASP A 57 51.81 -32.97 -60.52
C ASP A 57 51.04 -32.08 -59.54
N GLN A 58 51.72 -31.58 -58.52
CA GLN A 58 51.14 -30.69 -57.51
C GLN A 58 50.73 -29.33 -58.09
N GLU A 59 51.37 -28.85 -59.16
CA GLU A 59 51.05 -27.55 -59.75
C GLU A 59 49.65 -27.55 -60.38
N LEU A 60 49.25 -28.67 -61.00
CA LEU A 60 47.92 -28.84 -61.59
C LEU A 60 46.81 -28.84 -60.53
N TRP A 61 47.09 -29.42 -59.35
CA TRP A 61 46.18 -29.39 -58.20
C TRP A 61 46.06 -27.99 -57.59
N ALA A 62 47.16 -27.21 -57.59
CA ALA A 62 47.13 -25.82 -57.15
C ALA A 62 46.25 -24.96 -58.07
N GLN A 63 46.42 -25.05 -59.39
CA GLN A 63 45.61 -24.30 -60.36
C GLN A 63 44.12 -24.68 -60.32
N PHE A 64 43.81 -25.97 -60.09
CA PHE A 64 42.42 -26.41 -59.85
C PHE A 64 41.85 -25.79 -58.57
N GLY A 65 42.63 -25.81 -57.48
CA GLY A 65 42.27 -25.18 -56.21
C GLY A 65 42.01 -23.68 -56.36
N ASP A 66 42.78 -22.98 -57.19
CA ASP A 66 42.61 -21.55 -57.47
C ASP A 66 41.32 -21.26 -58.25
N PHE A 67 40.99 -22.05 -59.27
CA PHE A 67 39.72 -21.89 -60.02
C PHE A 67 38.50 -22.21 -59.15
N PHE A 68 38.57 -23.32 -58.41
CA PHE A 68 37.49 -23.76 -57.53
C PHE A 68 37.30 -22.78 -56.38
N GLY A 69 38.38 -22.41 -55.69
CA GLY A 69 38.38 -21.40 -54.64
C GLY A 69 37.93 -20.03 -55.14
N GLY A 70 38.39 -19.62 -56.32
CA GLY A 70 38.04 -18.34 -56.94
C GLY A 70 36.57 -18.20 -57.33
N THR A 71 35.87 -19.31 -57.62
CA THR A 71 34.46 -19.31 -58.03
C THR A 71 33.52 -19.67 -56.87
N VAL A 72 33.89 -20.65 -56.05
CA VAL A 72 33.05 -21.17 -54.97
C VAL A 72 33.08 -20.25 -53.75
N ASN A 73 34.23 -19.68 -53.36
CA ASN A 73 34.29 -18.83 -52.17
C ASN A 73 33.41 -17.58 -52.27
N PRO A 74 33.38 -16.82 -53.38
CA PRO A 74 32.50 -15.65 -53.48
C PRO A 74 31.01 -16.01 -53.34
N VAL A 75 30.57 -17.13 -53.91
CA VAL A 75 29.18 -17.60 -53.82
C VAL A 75 28.86 -18.05 -52.40
N LEU A 76 29.71 -18.86 -51.76
CA LEU A 76 29.51 -19.29 -50.38
C LEU A 76 29.52 -18.10 -49.41
N THR A 77 30.39 -17.13 -49.62
CA THR A 77 30.46 -15.91 -48.78
C THR A 77 29.19 -15.08 -48.92
N PHE A 78 28.65 -14.94 -50.14
CA PHE A 78 27.38 -14.26 -50.36
C PHE A 78 26.20 -14.98 -49.69
N LEU A 79 26.10 -16.32 -49.84
CA LEU A 79 25.05 -17.10 -49.17
C LEU A 79 25.14 -17.02 -47.65
N THR A 80 26.37 -17.01 -47.11
CA THR A 80 26.62 -16.80 -45.66
C THR A 80 26.11 -15.43 -45.21
N LEU A 81 26.37 -14.37 -45.99
CA LEU A 81 25.87 -13.03 -45.69
C LEU A 81 24.34 -12.98 -45.68
N VAL A 82 23.67 -13.62 -46.66
CA VAL A 82 22.21 -13.69 -46.72
C VAL A 82 21.63 -14.45 -45.52
N ALA A 83 22.21 -15.61 -45.17
CA ALA A 83 21.78 -16.38 -44.01
C ALA A 83 21.93 -15.59 -42.70
N LEU A 84 23.04 -14.87 -42.54
CA LEU A 84 23.28 -14.00 -41.38
C LEU A 84 22.27 -12.85 -41.33
N MET A 85 21.97 -12.22 -42.46
CA MET A 85 21.00 -11.13 -42.55
C MET A 85 19.58 -11.59 -42.17
N ILE A 86 19.16 -12.77 -42.65
CA ILE A 86 17.88 -13.38 -42.25
C ILE A 86 17.84 -13.60 -40.73
N THR A 87 18.92 -14.17 -40.19
CA THR A 87 19.05 -14.44 -38.75
C THR A 87 18.94 -13.17 -37.91
N ILE A 88 19.67 -12.10 -38.27
CA ILE A 88 19.64 -10.81 -37.56
C ILE A 88 18.24 -10.18 -37.65
N SER A 89 17.60 -10.23 -38.82
CA SER A 89 16.25 -9.68 -38.99
C SER A 89 15.24 -10.33 -38.04
N ILE A 90 15.38 -11.63 -37.82
CA ILE A 90 14.48 -12.42 -36.97
C ILE A 90 14.78 -12.17 -35.49
N GLN A 91 16.06 -12.21 -35.10
CA GLN A 91 16.48 -11.84 -33.74
C GLN A 91 16.00 -10.44 -33.36
N SER A 92 16.05 -9.48 -34.29
CA SER A 92 15.53 -8.13 -34.07
C SER A 92 14.02 -8.10 -33.83
N LYS A 93 13.25 -8.93 -34.55
CA LYS A 93 11.80 -9.05 -34.33
C LYS A 93 11.48 -9.70 -33.00
N GLU A 94 12.15 -10.80 -32.64
CA GLU A 94 11.98 -11.47 -31.33
C GLU A 94 12.29 -10.53 -30.17
N LEU A 95 13.37 -9.73 -30.29
CA LEU A 95 13.70 -8.73 -29.29
C LEU A 95 12.61 -7.66 -29.18
N SER A 96 12.03 -7.22 -30.31
CA SER A 96 10.90 -6.29 -30.31
C SER A 96 9.68 -6.88 -29.59
N HIS A 97 9.29 -8.11 -29.93
CA HIS A 97 8.16 -8.79 -29.28
C HIS A 97 8.39 -8.98 -27.78
N THR A 98 9.59 -9.41 -27.38
CA THR A 98 9.97 -9.54 -25.97
C THR A 98 9.88 -8.19 -25.25
N THR A 99 10.31 -7.12 -25.89
CA THR A 99 10.24 -5.77 -25.33
C THR A 99 8.80 -5.30 -25.15
N ASP A 100 7.92 -5.60 -26.10
CA ASP A 100 6.49 -5.28 -26.02
C ASP A 100 5.81 -6.08 -24.90
N GLU A 101 6.05 -7.39 -24.80
CA GLU A 101 5.54 -8.22 -23.72
C GLU A 101 6.03 -7.76 -22.33
N MET A 102 7.30 -7.39 -22.21
CA MET A 102 7.85 -6.82 -20.97
C MET A 102 7.22 -5.48 -20.62
N ARG A 103 6.89 -4.66 -21.64
CA ARG A 103 6.20 -3.39 -21.44
C ARG A 103 4.79 -3.61 -20.93
N ASP A 104 4.05 -4.54 -21.52
CA ASP A 104 2.69 -4.89 -21.08
C ASP A 104 2.70 -5.49 -19.67
N ALA A 105 3.65 -6.37 -19.36
CA ALA A 105 3.85 -6.92 -18.02
C ALA A 105 4.15 -5.81 -17.00
N ARG A 106 4.97 -4.82 -17.35
CA ARG A 106 5.25 -3.67 -16.49
C ARG A 106 3.99 -2.83 -16.24
N ILE A 107 3.17 -2.60 -17.27
CA ILE A 107 1.90 -1.87 -17.14
C ILE A 107 0.95 -2.62 -16.20
N ALA A 108 0.78 -3.93 -16.40
CA ALA A 108 -0.05 -4.77 -15.54
C ALA A 108 0.43 -4.75 -14.08
N GLN A 109 1.75 -4.82 -13.87
CA GLN A 109 2.34 -4.73 -12.53
C GLN A 109 2.08 -3.36 -11.87
N GLN A 110 2.19 -2.27 -12.63
CA GLN A 110 1.88 -0.93 -12.13
C GLN A 110 0.41 -0.79 -11.74
N GLN A 111 -0.51 -1.34 -12.54
CA GLN A 111 -1.94 -1.37 -12.21
C GLN A 111 -2.19 -2.18 -10.93
N GLN A 112 -1.57 -3.35 -10.80
CA GLN A 112 -1.70 -4.18 -9.60
C GLN A 112 -1.18 -3.48 -8.33
N LEU A 113 -0.08 -2.71 -8.44
CA LEU A 113 0.43 -1.91 -7.32
C LEU A 113 -0.55 -0.80 -6.91
N GLN A 114 -1.19 -0.14 -7.88
CA GLN A 114 -2.21 0.87 -7.60
C GLN A 114 -3.44 0.28 -6.92
N GLU A 115 -3.92 -0.87 -7.40
CA GLU A 115 -5.04 -1.57 -6.78
C GLU A 115 -4.73 -2.02 -5.35
N LEU A 116 -3.52 -2.53 -5.12
CA LEU A 116 -3.07 -2.92 -3.78
C LEU A 116 -3.00 -1.73 -2.82
N GLN A 117 -2.54 -0.57 -3.29
CA GLN A 117 -2.52 0.66 -2.50
C GLN A 117 -3.94 1.09 -2.12
N ALA A 118 -4.86 1.13 -3.08
CA ALA A 118 -6.26 1.46 -2.83
C ALA A 118 -6.93 0.47 -1.85
N GLN A 119 -6.61 -0.83 -1.95
CA GLN A 119 -7.10 -1.83 -1.01
C GLN A 119 -6.55 -1.63 0.40
N ARG A 120 -5.26 -1.30 0.56
CA ARG A 120 -4.67 -1.01 1.87
C ARG A 120 -5.30 0.23 2.52
N GLU A 121 -5.54 1.29 1.76
CA GLU A 121 -6.20 2.50 2.26
C GLU A 121 -7.64 2.20 2.70
N ALA A 122 -8.39 1.45 1.90
CA ALA A 122 -9.73 1.01 2.24
C ALA A 122 -9.74 0.11 3.49
N GLN A 123 -8.76 -0.78 3.65
CA GLN A 123 -8.60 -1.63 4.82
C GLN A 123 -8.29 -0.82 6.08
N ASN A 124 -7.30 0.09 6.02
CA ASN A 124 -6.98 0.98 7.13
C ASN A 124 -8.21 1.80 7.57
N THR A 125 -8.99 2.30 6.61
CA THR A 125 -10.24 3.03 6.91
C THR A 125 -11.26 2.13 7.62
N ARG A 126 -11.41 0.88 7.16
CA ARG A 126 -12.31 -0.10 7.80
C ARG A 126 -11.86 -0.43 9.22
N GLU A 127 -10.56 -0.64 9.44
CA GLU A 127 -9.98 -0.94 10.75
C GLU A 127 -10.22 0.21 11.75
N LYS A 128 -9.92 1.46 11.35
CA LYS A 128 -10.20 2.65 12.17
C LYS A 128 -11.68 2.75 12.56
N ARG A 129 -12.59 2.51 11.61
CA ARG A 129 -14.03 2.54 11.86
C ARG A 129 -14.45 1.41 12.80
N SER A 130 -13.92 0.20 12.62
CA SER A 130 -14.18 -0.93 13.51
C SER A 130 -13.78 -0.61 14.94
N LEU A 131 -12.56 -0.13 15.17
CA LEU A 131 -12.08 0.26 16.50
C LEU A 131 -12.92 1.38 17.11
N THR A 132 -13.43 2.31 16.28
CA THR A 132 -14.35 3.36 16.74
C THR A 132 -15.68 2.77 17.23
N ILE A 133 -16.21 1.76 16.55
CA ILE A 133 -17.43 1.05 16.97
C ILE A 133 -17.15 0.23 18.23
N ASP A 134 -15.99 -0.42 18.35
CA ASP A 134 -15.62 -1.14 19.58
C ASP A 134 -15.57 -0.21 20.80
N MET A 135 -15.07 1.03 20.62
CA MET A 135 -15.14 2.04 21.66
C MET A 135 -16.59 2.43 22.00
N LEU A 136 -17.48 2.47 20.99
CA LEU A 136 -18.88 2.80 21.20
C LEU A 136 -19.58 1.70 22.00
N ASP A 137 -19.29 0.45 21.69
CA ASP A 137 -19.80 -0.70 22.41
C ASP A 137 -19.30 -0.71 23.87
N ARG A 138 -18.00 -0.43 24.09
CA ARG A 138 -17.46 -0.27 25.44
C ARG A 138 -18.16 0.86 26.19
N TRP A 139 -18.36 2.01 25.55
CA TRP A 139 -19.00 3.17 26.14
C TRP A 139 -20.48 2.93 26.47
N THR A 140 -21.22 2.26 25.60
CA THR A 140 -22.66 2.00 25.78
C THR A 140 -22.97 0.75 26.60
N SER A 141 -21.95 -0.06 26.91
CA SER A 141 -22.06 -1.26 27.74
C SER A 141 -22.77 -1.00 29.08
N ALA A 142 -23.46 -2.00 29.60
CA ALA A 142 -24.16 -1.90 30.89
C ALA A 142 -23.19 -1.57 32.04
N GLN A 143 -21.98 -2.16 32.01
CA GLN A 143 -20.94 -1.89 33.00
C GLN A 143 -20.47 -0.42 32.94
N MET A 144 -20.09 0.08 31.76
CA MET A 144 -19.66 1.48 31.64
C MET A 144 -20.77 2.47 32.00
N ARG A 145 -22.03 2.16 31.64
CA ARG A 145 -23.19 2.95 32.09
C ARG A 145 -23.31 3.01 33.61
N ALA A 146 -23.07 1.91 34.32
CA ALA A 146 -23.06 1.89 35.77
C ALA A 146 -21.94 2.77 36.34
N HIS A 147 -20.70 2.65 35.84
CA HIS A 147 -19.59 3.51 36.24
C HIS A 147 -19.89 5.00 36.04
N ARG A 148 -20.41 5.34 34.86
CA ARG A 148 -20.80 6.72 34.53
C ARG A 148 -21.88 7.26 35.44
N THR A 149 -22.94 6.50 35.69
CA THR A 149 -24.08 6.97 36.50
C THR A 149 -23.62 7.23 37.94
N THR A 150 -22.91 6.28 38.54
CA THR A 150 -22.38 6.42 39.91
C THR A 150 -21.43 7.62 40.04
N ALA A 151 -20.51 7.78 39.09
CA ALA A 151 -19.57 8.91 39.10
C ALA A 151 -20.29 10.25 38.87
N TRP A 152 -21.22 10.29 37.90
CA TRP A 152 -21.99 11.48 37.56
C TRP A 152 -22.83 11.96 38.74
N ASP A 153 -23.63 11.09 39.34
CA ASP A 153 -24.54 11.44 40.43
C ASP A 153 -23.78 12.04 41.62
N TYR A 154 -22.64 11.46 41.98
CA TYR A 154 -21.80 11.97 43.05
C TYR A 154 -21.21 13.35 42.72
N LEU A 155 -20.56 13.48 41.56
CA LEU A 155 -19.92 14.74 41.17
C LEU A 155 -20.95 15.86 41.02
N TYR A 156 -22.08 15.58 40.38
CA TYR A 156 -23.14 16.54 40.18
C TYR A 156 -23.78 16.98 41.51
N ALA A 157 -24.07 16.05 42.42
CA ALA A 157 -24.56 16.40 43.76
C ALA A 157 -23.56 17.26 44.55
N ARG A 158 -22.26 16.95 44.45
CA ARG A 158 -21.21 17.71 45.12
C ARG A 158 -21.12 19.14 44.58
N LEU A 159 -21.23 19.32 43.27
CA LEU A 159 -21.21 20.64 42.62
C LEU A 159 -22.45 21.48 42.95
N LEU A 160 -23.62 20.85 43.12
CA LEU A 160 -24.86 21.54 43.51
C LEU A 160 -24.91 21.91 45.00
N SER A 161 -24.16 21.22 45.86
CA SER A 161 -24.19 21.44 47.32
C SER A 161 -23.53 22.74 47.79
N TYR A 162 -22.94 23.55 46.89
CA TYR A 162 -22.25 24.78 47.23
C TYR A 162 -23.15 26.02 47.00
N GLU A 163 -23.72 26.55 48.07
CA GLU A 163 -24.72 27.65 48.06
C GLU A 163 -24.14 29.08 47.94
N SER A 164 -22.82 29.27 47.82
CA SER A 164 -22.22 30.62 47.94
C SER A 164 -21.19 30.96 46.86
N SER A 165 -21.51 31.99 46.06
CA SER A 165 -20.68 32.97 45.32
C SER A 165 -19.38 32.55 44.57
N HIS A 166 -18.93 31.31 44.65
CA HIS A 166 -17.73 30.77 44.03
C HIS A 166 -18.08 29.47 43.27
N ARG A 167 -17.45 29.24 42.12
CA ARG A 167 -17.63 28.02 41.31
C ARG A 167 -17.25 26.81 42.18
N ALA A 168 -18.21 25.92 42.44
CA ALA A 168 -17.97 24.72 43.24
C ALA A 168 -16.90 23.87 42.54
N THR A 169 -15.85 23.46 43.26
CA THR A 169 -14.82 22.58 42.71
C THR A 169 -14.71 21.30 43.51
N VAL A 170 -14.47 20.17 42.82
CA VAL A 170 -14.24 18.87 43.47
C VAL A 170 -12.74 18.60 43.56
N ASN A 171 -12.20 18.48 44.77
CA ASN A 171 -10.81 18.09 44.96
C ASN A 171 -10.64 16.56 44.81
N LEU A 172 -9.80 16.11 43.86
CA LEU A 172 -9.62 14.68 43.56
C LEU A 172 -9.08 13.87 44.73
N ASP A 173 -8.16 14.43 45.53
CA ASP A 173 -7.56 13.71 46.65
C ASP A 173 -8.55 13.52 47.79
N VAL A 174 -9.38 14.53 48.05
CA VAL A 174 -10.49 14.43 49.00
C VAL A 174 -11.51 13.42 48.51
N PHE A 175 -11.94 13.50 47.24
CA PHE A 175 -12.89 12.55 46.65
C PHE A 175 -12.40 11.10 46.76
N ARG A 176 -11.13 10.85 46.43
CA ARG A 176 -10.52 9.52 46.54
C ARG A 176 -10.49 8.97 47.96
N ARG A 177 -10.26 9.82 48.97
CA ARG A 177 -10.18 9.42 50.38
C ARG A 177 -11.54 9.19 51.01
N GLU A 178 -12.49 10.09 50.76
CA GLU A 178 -13.81 10.07 51.40
C GLU A 178 -14.73 9.04 50.74
N GLU A 179 -14.66 8.86 49.43
CA GLU A 179 -15.64 8.09 48.66
C GLU A 179 -14.96 7.13 47.68
N LYS A 180 -14.08 6.28 48.23
CA LYS A 180 -13.20 5.39 47.46
C LYS A 180 -13.92 4.57 46.38
N LYS A 181 -15.06 3.95 46.70
CA LYS A 181 -15.80 3.11 45.74
C LYS A 181 -16.31 3.93 44.55
N THR A 182 -16.88 5.09 44.82
CA THR A 182 -17.36 6.02 43.80
C THR A 182 -16.20 6.56 42.97
N PHE A 183 -15.06 6.83 43.60
CA PHE A 183 -13.83 7.22 42.90
C PHE A 183 -13.34 6.14 41.92
N GLU A 184 -13.43 4.85 42.27
CA GLU A 184 -13.09 3.75 41.34
C GLU A 184 -14.00 3.80 40.09
N HIS A 185 -15.29 4.08 40.25
CA HIS A 185 -16.19 4.28 39.10
C HIS A 185 -15.78 5.49 38.24
N PHE A 186 -15.41 6.61 38.87
CA PHE A 186 -14.91 7.78 38.16
C PHE A 186 -13.58 7.50 37.42
N ALA A 187 -12.67 6.76 38.05
CA ALA A 187 -11.39 6.38 37.46
C ALA A 187 -11.59 5.56 36.18
N GLU A 188 -12.55 4.63 36.15
CA GLU A 188 -12.89 3.87 34.93
C GLU A 188 -13.36 4.76 33.78
N VAL A 189 -14.15 5.80 34.08
CA VAL A 189 -14.54 6.81 33.07
C VAL A 189 -13.30 7.57 32.58
N CYS A 190 -12.44 8.04 33.48
CA CYS A 190 -11.20 8.72 33.11
C CYS A 190 -10.28 7.85 32.26
N HIS A 191 -10.16 6.56 32.58
CA HIS A 191 -9.39 5.60 31.80
C HIS A 191 -9.94 5.46 30.38
N PHE A 192 -11.27 5.35 30.21
CA PHE A 192 -11.90 5.35 28.89
C PHE A 192 -11.53 6.61 28.08
N PHE A 193 -11.61 7.79 28.69
CA PHE A 193 -11.27 9.06 28.01
C PHE A 193 -9.79 9.10 27.63
N SER A 194 -8.91 8.65 28.51
CA SER A 194 -7.47 8.54 28.25
C SER A 194 -7.16 7.58 27.10
N ASP A 195 -7.81 6.41 27.06
CA ASP A 195 -7.63 5.41 26.00
C ASP A 195 -8.05 5.99 24.65
N VAL A 196 -9.25 6.57 24.58
CA VAL A 196 -9.78 7.20 23.36
C VAL A 196 -8.90 8.36 22.90
N ASN A 197 -8.43 9.21 23.82
CA ASN A 197 -7.57 10.33 23.48
C ASN A 197 -6.24 9.86 22.87
N LYS A 198 -5.66 8.80 23.43
CA LYS A 198 -4.45 8.18 22.86
C LYS A 198 -4.73 7.63 21.46
N LEU A 199 -5.85 6.93 21.27
CA LEU A 199 -6.23 6.36 19.97
C LEU A 199 -6.44 7.45 18.90
N LEU A 200 -7.00 8.60 19.28
CA LEU A 200 -7.14 9.76 18.40
C LEU A 200 -5.79 10.41 18.10
N ASP A 201 -4.96 10.63 19.13
CA ASP A 201 -3.63 11.22 18.96
C ASP A 201 -2.71 10.38 18.05
N GLU A 202 -2.85 9.06 18.09
CA GLU A 202 -2.11 8.11 17.25
C GLU A 202 -2.82 7.82 15.90
N ASP A 203 -3.92 8.51 15.59
CA ASP A 203 -4.72 8.33 14.37
C ASP A 203 -5.15 6.87 14.12
N LEU A 204 -5.47 6.14 15.20
CA LEU A 204 -5.87 4.73 15.17
C LEU A 204 -7.40 4.53 15.07
N ILE A 205 -8.19 5.59 15.26
CA ILE A 205 -9.66 5.56 15.12
C ILE A 205 -10.15 6.66 14.19
N ASP A 206 -11.37 6.50 13.66
CA ASP A 206 -11.99 7.46 12.74
C ASP A 206 -12.47 8.68 13.52
N HIS A 207 -11.75 9.80 13.39
CA HIS A 207 -12.03 11.05 14.11
C HIS A 207 -13.44 11.58 13.86
N GLN A 208 -13.90 11.57 12.61
CA GLN A 208 -15.20 12.12 12.24
C GLN A 208 -16.33 11.25 12.77
N LEU A 209 -16.18 9.93 12.64
CA LEU A 209 -17.13 8.97 13.17
C LEU A 209 -17.19 9.06 14.70
N PHE A 210 -16.04 9.14 15.37
CA PHE A 210 -15.97 9.32 16.82
C PHE A 210 -16.71 10.60 17.26
N GLN A 211 -16.42 11.75 16.66
CA GLN A 211 -17.13 12.99 16.98
C GLN A 211 -18.64 12.88 16.74
N THR A 212 -19.07 12.11 15.74
CA THR A 212 -20.50 11.95 15.44
C THR A 212 -21.21 11.08 16.47
N LEU A 213 -20.58 9.98 16.88
CA LEU A 213 -21.20 8.99 17.77
C LEU A 213 -21.12 9.39 19.25
N PHE A 214 -20.07 10.09 19.66
CA PHE A 214 -19.79 10.32 21.07
C PHE A 214 -20.14 11.71 21.57
N ARG A 215 -20.27 12.71 20.69
CA ARG A 215 -20.45 14.13 21.05
C ARG A 215 -21.43 14.33 22.19
N ASP A 216 -22.68 13.88 22.05
CA ASP A 216 -23.73 14.20 23.03
C ASP A 216 -23.54 13.50 24.38
N SER A 217 -22.78 12.41 24.40
CA SER A 217 -22.57 11.60 25.60
C SER A 217 -21.26 11.93 26.33
N VAL A 218 -20.21 12.30 25.60
CA VAL A 218 -18.87 12.61 26.11
C VAL A 218 -18.75 14.09 26.47
N TYR A 219 -19.36 14.98 25.67
CA TYR A 219 -19.20 16.42 25.87
C TYR A 219 -19.64 16.93 27.26
N PRO A 220 -20.76 16.47 27.85
CA PRO A 220 -21.15 16.90 29.19
C PRO A 220 -20.10 16.62 30.28
N TRP A 221 -19.28 15.58 30.10
CA TRP A 221 -18.19 15.25 31.02
C TRP A 221 -17.07 16.29 31.00
N PHE A 222 -16.80 16.94 29.86
CA PHE A 222 -15.77 17.99 29.83
C PHE A 222 -16.12 19.17 30.73
N ARG A 223 -17.41 19.51 30.84
CA ARG A 223 -17.87 20.53 31.79
C ARG A 223 -17.65 20.11 33.23
N LEU A 224 -18.02 18.88 33.59
CA LEU A 224 -17.72 18.34 34.92
C LEU A 224 -16.21 18.32 35.20
N PHE A 225 -15.40 17.95 34.21
CA PHE A 225 -13.96 17.84 34.36
C PHE A 225 -13.26 19.18 34.56
N GLU A 226 -13.84 20.29 34.06
CA GLU A 226 -13.36 21.66 34.33
C GLU A 226 -13.54 22.05 35.80
N ASP A 227 -14.54 21.50 36.46
CA ASP A 227 -14.85 21.79 37.87
C ASP A 227 -14.07 20.88 38.83
N ILE A 228 -13.25 19.97 38.30
CA ILE A 228 -12.41 19.08 39.10
C ILE A 228 -11.05 19.74 39.32
N ASN A 229 -10.73 19.94 40.58
CA ASN A 229 -9.48 20.51 41.03
C ASN A 229 -8.50 19.39 41.41
N VAL A 230 -7.33 19.41 40.77
CA VAL A 230 -6.24 18.49 41.10
C VAL A 230 -5.15 19.28 41.82
N GLY A 231 -5.07 19.11 43.14
CA GLY A 231 -3.91 19.49 43.93
C GLY A 231 -3.91 20.86 44.64
N ASP A 232 -5.05 21.53 44.84
CA ASP A 232 -5.05 22.83 45.55
C ASP A 232 -5.00 22.73 47.09
N VAL A 233 -5.03 21.53 47.66
CA VAL A 233 -4.73 21.36 49.09
C VAL A 233 -3.26 20.98 49.17
N PRO A 234 -2.36 21.84 49.67
CA PRO A 234 -1.01 21.42 49.96
C PRO A 234 -1.12 20.33 51.01
N SER A 235 -0.92 19.08 50.60
CA SER A 235 -0.62 18.00 51.53
C SER A 235 0.55 18.51 52.37
N ALA A 236 0.32 18.70 53.67
CA ALA A 236 1.38 18.87 54.68
C ALA A 236 2.20 17.57 54.84
N GLY A 237 2.30 16.78 53.76
CA GLY A 237 2.86 15.46 53.68
C GLY A 237 4.22 15.46 52.99
N GLN A 238 4.88 14.32 53.12
CA GLN A 238 6.25 14.05 52.69
C GLN A 238 6.45 14.26 51.17
N PRO A 239 7.68 14.56 50.70
CA PRO A 239 7.99 14.85 49.29
C PRO A 239 7.43 13.84 48.27
N ALA A 240 7.43 12.55 48.62
CA ALA A 240 6.91 11.48 47.76
C ALA A 240 5.41 11.60 47.45
N GLN A 241 4.62 12.18 48.36
CA GLN A 241 3.19 12.37 48.17
C GLN A 241 2.90 13.52 47.19
N ARG A 242 3.69 14.59 47.23
CA ARG A 242 3.59 15.70 46.27
C ARG A 242 3.94 15.26 44.86
N GLU A 243 4.99 14.47 44.70
CA GLU A 243 5.39 13.92 43.38
C GLU A 243 4.29 13.02 42.79
N TYR A 244 3.64 12.21 43.63
CA TYR A 244 2.50 11.41 43.20
C TYR A 244 1.31 12.28 42.75
N GLU A 245 0.93 13.28 43.55
CA GLU A 245 -0.17 14.21 43.25
C GLU A 245 0.07 14.97 41.94
N GLU A 246 1.30 15.47 41.71
CA GLU A 246 1.70 16.09 40.44
C GLU A 246 1.62 15.14 39.25
N ARG A 247 2.01 13.87 39.42
CA ARG A 247 1.89 12.86 38.36
C ARG A 247 0.43 12.60 37.99
N VAL A 248 -0.46 12.50 38.98
CA VAL A 248 -1.90 12.31 38.77
C VAL A 248 -2.49 13.52 38.06
N LYS A 249 -2.16 14.73 38.52
CA LYS A 249 -2.56 15.99 37.86
C LYS A 249 -2.16 16.01 36.40
N ARG A 250 -0.88 15.77 36.13
CA ARG A 250 -0.35 15.75 34.76
C ARG A 250 -1.06 14.70 33.91
N TRP A 251 -1.27 13.49 34.43
CA TRP A 251 -1.99 12.45 33.69
C TRP A 251 -3.42 12.88 33.37
N TYR A 252 -4.15 13.41 34.34
CA TYR A 252 -5.53 13.86 34.14
C TYR A 252 -5.61 14.97 33.10
N GLU A 253 -4.80 16.01 33.21
CA GLU A 253 -4.80 17.15 32.28
C GLU A 253 -4.39 16.72 30.86
N THR A 254 -3.32 15.94 30.74
CA THR A 254 -2.73 15.60 29.43
C THR A 254 -3.37 14.42 28.74
N LYS A 255 -3.99 13.49 29.47
CA LYS A 255 -4.58 12.26 28.91
C LYS A 255 -6.09 12.25 28.96
N VAL A 256 -6.71 12.73 30.03
CA VAL A 256 -8.17 12.69 30.18
C VAL A 256 -8.80 13.96 29.62
N PHE A 257 -8.44 15.11 30.19
CA PHE A 257 -9.09 16.38 29.89
C PHE A 257 -8.73 16.90 28.50
N SER A 258 -7.49 16.66 28.04
CA SER A 258 -7.05 17.10 26.71
C SER A 258 -7.84 16.45 25.55
N LEU A 259 -8.60 15.37 25.79
CA LEU A 259 -9.51 14.78 24.79
C LEU A 259 -10.45 15.83 24.17
N LYS A 260 -10.83 16.87 24.93
CA LYS A 260 -11.70 17.94 24.45
C LYS A 260 -11.16 18.67 23.20
N LYS A 261 -9.83 18.66 22.98
CA LYS A 261 -9.19 19.25 21.79
C LYS A 261 -9.68 18.63 20.49
N HIS A 262 -10.16 17.38 20.56
CA HIS A 262 -10.70 16.63 19.44
C HIS A 262 -12.15 17.00 19.13
N PHE A 263 -12.77 17.96 19.83
CA PHE A 263 -14.10 18.47 19.55
C PHE A 263 -14.01 19.94 19.14
N LYS A 264 -14.46 20.27 17.91
CA LYS A 264 -14.27 21.61 17.32
C LYS A 264 -15.17 22.71 17.91
N VAL A 265 -16.32 22.39 18.50
CA VAL A 265 -17.35 23.35 18.94
C VAL A 265 -18.09 22.79 20.16
N ASP A 266 -18.38 23.66 21.15
CA ASP A 266 -19.29 23.35 22.26
C ASP A 266 -20.73 23.18 21.73
N PRO A 267 -21.36 21.99 21.78
CA PRO A 267 -22.74 21.79 21.33
C PRO A 267 -23.78 22.55 22.18
N LEU A 268 -23.41 22.97 23.39
CA LEU A 268 -24.23 23.72 24.33
C LEU A 268 -23.93 25.24 24.28
N ASP A 269 -23.05 25.69 23.37
CA ASP A 269 -22.93 27.11 23.03
C ASP A 269 -24.05 27.50 22.06
N LEU A 270 -25.20 27.87 22.65
CA LEU A 270 -26.39 28.36 21.94
C LEU A 270 -26.15 29.70 21.21
N SER A 271 -24.97 30.33 21.35
CA SER A 271 -24.66 31.58 20.64
C SER A 271 -24.37 31.37 19.14
N GLN A 272 -24.04 30.14 18.72
CA GLN A 272 -23.69 29.83 17.33
C GLN A 272 -24.77 29.05 16.55
N THR A 273 -25.91 28.72 17.17
CA THR A 273 -27.04 28.04 16.48
C THR A 273 -27.94 29.01 15.69
N ARG A 274 -27.53 30.27 15.51
CA ARG A 274 -28.18 31.24 14.62
C ARG A 274 -27.26 31.62 13.47
N THR A 275 -27.26 30.79 12.42
CA THR A 275 -26.99 31.20 11.03
C THR A 275 -27.68 30.25 10.09
#